data_AF-F5YKK8-F1
#
_entry.id   AF-F5YKK8-F1
#
_cell.length_a   1.000
_cell.length_b   1.000
_cell.length_c   1.000
_cell.angle_alpha   90.00
_cell.angle_beta   90.00
_cell.angle_gamma   90.00
#
_symmetry.space_group_name_H-M   'P 1'
#
loop_
_entity.id
_entity.type
_entity.pdbx_description
1 polymer ?
#
loop_
_entity_poly.entity_id
_entity_poly.type
_entity_poly.pdbx_seq_one_letter_code
_entity_poly.pdbx_strand_id
1 'polypeptide(L)'
;MKIKQIRDIVRKDVPIYYRRLFNGVLEIEVMGKNLERQIDFTIETLPTGMNQVSVTIAEPVDYPLVPLMKELKQFISDLDENGGLPG
;
A
#
# COMPACT_ATOMS: atom_id res chain seq x y z
N MET A 1 -13.21 10.23 -0.21
CA MET A 1 -12.54 9.09 -0.88
C MET A 1 -12.59 7.92 0.09
N LYS A 2 -12.61 6.68 -0.40
CA LYS A 2 -12.60 5.48 0.44
C LYS A 2 -11.71 4.42 -0.19
N ILE A 3 -10.73 3.91 0.57
CA ILE A 3 -10.01 2.69 0.20
C ILE A 3 -10.92 1.50 0.49
N LYS A 4 -11.17 0.66 -0.51
CA LYS A 4 -12.00 -0.55 -0.36
C LYS A 4 -11.15 -1.73 0.07
N GLN A 5 -10.09 -2.00 -0.68
CA GLN A 5 -9.14 -3.09 -0.44
C GLN A 5 -7.88 -2.92 -1.29
N ILE A 6 -6.88 -3.74 -0.99
CA ILE A 6 -5.78 -4.05 -1.90
C ILE A 6 -5.88 -5.54 -2.18
N ARG A 7 -6.04 -5.92 -3.45
CA ARG A 7 -6.17 -7.31 -3.89
C ARG A 7 -4.98 -7.71 -4.75
N ASP A 8 -4.87 -9.01 -5.03
CA ASP A 8 -3.81 -9.60 -5.84
C ASP A 8 -2.40 -9.19 -5.33
N ILE A 9 -2.24 -9.11 -4.01
CA ILE A 9 -0.97 -8.73 -3.38
C ILE A 9 0.04 -9.83 -3.61
N VAL A 10 1.18 -9.48 -4.18
CA VAL A 10 2.31 -10.39 -4.39
C VAL A 10 3.54 -9.81 -3.70
N ARG A 11 4.22 -10.63 -2.91
CA ARG A 11 5.54 -10.29 -2.34
C ARG A 11 6.61 -10.50 -3.40
N LYS A 12 7.45 -9.49 -3.62
CA LYS A 12 8.63 -9.58 -4.50
C LYS A 12 9.77 -10.25 -3.74
N ASP A 13 10.41 -11.22 -4.37
CA ASP A 13 11.57 -11.91 -3.81
C ASP A 13 12.82 -11.03 -3.96
N VAL A 14 13.35 -10.57 -2.83
CA VAL A 14 14.55 -9.74 -2.76
C VAL A 14 15.44 -10.20 -1.60
N PRO A 15 16.78 -10.18 -1.75
CA PRO A 15 17.70 -10.64 -0.70
C PRO A 15 17.92 -9.58 0.41
N ILE A 16 16.88 -8.81 0.78
CA ILE A 16 16.95 -7.73 1.76
C ILE A 16 15.99 -8.03 2.91
N TYR A 17 16.51 -8.53 4.03
CA TYR A 17 15.68 -9.05 5.13
C TYR A 17 14.85 -8.00 5.87
N TYR A 18 15.35 -6.77 6.00
CA TYR A 18 14.65 -5.69 6.72
C TYR A 18 13.65 -4.92 5.85
N ARG A 19 13.50 -5.30 4.57
CA ARG A 19 12.66 -4.59 3.62
C ARG A 19 11.84 -5.57 2.78
N ARG A 20 10.52 -5.53 2.96
CA ARG A 20 9.57 -6.30 2.17
C ARG A 20 9.01 -5.43 1.05
N LEU A 21 8.99 -5.95 -0.18
CA LEU A 21 8.46 -5.27 -1.35
C LEU A 21 7.24 -6.03 -1.86
N PHE A 22 6.22 -5.28 -2.27
CA PHE A 22 4.96 -5.81 -2.74
C PHE A 22 4.46 -5.05 -3.97
N ASN A 23 3.66 -5.74 -4.78
CA ASN A 23 2.78 -5.14 -5.76
C ASN A 23 1.34 -5.62 -5.51
N GLY A 24 0.36 -4.85 -5.95
CA GLY A 24 -1.05 -5.23 -5.85
C GLY A 24 -1.97 -4.25 -6.56
N VAL A 25 -3.27 -4.56 -6.53
CA VAL A 25 -4.33 -3.74 -7.11
C VAL A 25 -5.08 -3.02 -6.01
N LEU A 26 -4.95 -1.71 -5.97
CA LEU A 26 -5.70 -0.85 -5.07
C LEU A 26 -7.09 -0.58 -5.66
N GLU A 27 -8.13 -0.89 -4.89
CA GLU A 27 -9.51 -0.49 -5.18
C GLU A 27 -9.92 0.70 -4.31
N ILE A 28 -10.30 1.81 -4.95
CA ILE A 28 -10.76 3.02 -4.28
C ILE A 28 -12.08 3.53 -4.83
N GLU A 29 -12.83 4.23 -3.98
CA GLU A 29 -13.97 5.04 -4.36
C GLU A 29 -13.64 6.53 -4.27
N VAL A 30 -13.76 7.23 -5.39
CA VAL A 30 -13.48 8.66 -5.51
C VAL A 30 -14.64 9.31 -6.26
N MET A 31 -15.29 10.30 -5.64
CA MET A 31 -16.42 11.04 -6.24
C MET A 31 -17.52 10.11 -6.81
N GLY A 32 -17.84 9.03 -6.09
CA GLY A 32 -18.85 8.04 -6.49
C GLY A 32 -18.42 7.08 -7.61
N LYS A 33 -17.16 7.13 -8.05
CA LYS A 33 -16.59 6.21 -9.04
C LYS A 33 -15.66 5.21 -8.37
N ASN A 34 -15.77 3.95 -8.78
CA ASN A 34 -14.80 2.92 -8.44
C ASN A 34 -13.62 3.01 -9.39
N LEU A 35 -12.41 3.06 -8.84
CA LEU A 35 -11.16 3.08 -9.60
C LEU A 35 -10.27 1.95 -9.10
N GLU A 36 -9.59 1.31 -10.05
CA GLU A 36 -8.51 0.37 -9.76
C GLU A 36 -7.18 1.00 -10.17
N ARG A 37 -6.15 0.82 -9.34
CA ARG A 37 -4.81 1.29 -9.62
C ARG A 37 -3.79 0.23 -9.24
N GLN A 38 -2.82 -0.01 -10.13
CA GLN A 38 -1.63 -0.77 -9.75
C GLN A 38 -0.84 0.04 -8.73
N ILE A 39 -0.42 -0.62 -7.66
CA ILE A 39 0.44 -0.03 -6.64
C ILE A 39 1.66 -0.90 -6.39
N ASP A 40 2.76 -0.24 -6.11
CA ASP A 40 3.94 -0.84 -5.49
C ASP A 40 4.07 -0.27 -4.09
N PHE A 41 4.34 -1.12 -3.10
CA PHE A 41 4.61 -0.64 -1.75
C PHE A 41 5.72 -1.43 -1.07
N THR A 42 6.36 -0.77 -0.11
CA THR A 42 7.44 -1.36 0.67
C THR A 42 7.20 -1.13 2.15
N ILE A 43 7.48 -2.17 2.94
CA ILE A 43 7.51 -2.09 4.40
C ILE A 43 8.96 -2.28 4.83
N GLU A 44 9.53 -1.24 5.42
CA GLU A 44 10.91 -1.21 5.89
C GLU A 44 10.96 -1.14 7.41
N THR A 45 11.63 -2.07 8.05
CA THR A 45 11.87 -2.02 9.49
C THR A 45 13.08 -1.15 9.75
N LEU A 46 12.84 0.01 10.39
CA LEU A 46 13.88 0.96 10.75
C LEU A 46 14.74 0.44 11.92
N PRO A 47 15.95 0.99 12.14
CA PRO A 47 16.79 0.62 13.29
C PRO A 47 16.12 0.82 14.65
N THR A 48 15.10 1.70 14.73
CA THR A 48 14.28 1.93 15.92
C THR A 48 13.25 0.82 16.18
N GLY A 49 13.13 -0.15 15.28
CA GLY A 49 12.10 -1.19 15.29
C GLY A 49 10.75 -0.75 14.70
N MET A 50 10.62 0.52 14.29
CA MET A 50 9.40 1.03 13.67
C MET A 50 9.31 0.60 12.20
N ASN A 51 8.13 0.20 11.74
CA ASN A 51 7.88 -0.05 10.33
C ASN A 51 7.56 1.25 9.59
N GLN A 52 8.19 1.45 8.44
CA GLN A 52 7.94 2.56 7.54
C GLN A 52 7.32 2.05 6.24
N VAL A 53 6.14 2.58 5.90
CA VAL A 53 5.44 2.28 4.64
C VAL A 53 5.74 3.34 3.58
N SER A 54 6.21 2.88 2.42
CA SER A 54 6.29 3.67 1.19
C SER A 54 5.38 3.07 0.14
N VAL A 55 4.70 3.90 -0.65
CA VAL A 55 3.77 3.44 -1.70
C VAL A 55 3.89 4.33 -2.93
N THR A 56 3.71 3.72 -4.09
CA THR A 56 3.66 4.37 -5.40
C THR A 56 2.40 3.87 -6.12
N ILE A 57 1.65 4.81 -6.70
CA ILE A 57 0.47 4.51 -7.52
C ILE A 57 0.89 4.70 -8.97
N ALA A 58 0.70 3.67 -9.80
CA ALA A 58 1.20 3.66 -11.18
C ALA A 58 0.59 4.76 -12.06
N GLU A 59 -0.68 5.07 -11.83
CA GLU A 59 -1.42 6.10 -12.56
C GLU A 59 -1.96 7.17 -11.61
N PRO A 60 -2.05 8.43 -12.04
CA PRO A 60 -2.64 9.48 -11.24
C PRO A 60 -4.11 9.17 -10.89
N VAL A 61 -4.52 9.70 -9.74
CA VAL A 61 -5.90 9.70 -9.28
C VAL A 61 -6.33 11.16 -9.23
N ASP A 62 -7.48 11.47 -9.84
CA ASP A 62 -8.07 12.82 -9.85
C ASP A 62 -8.67 13.16 -8.47
N TYR A 63 -7.80 13.23 -7.46
CA TYR A 63 -8.11 13.49 -6.05
C TYR A 63 -6.88 14.09 -5.36
N PRO A 64 -7.03 14.89 -4.28
CA PRO A 64 -5.89 15.37 -3.52
C PRO A 64 -4.94 14.24 -3.08
N LEU A 65 -3.71 14.27 -3.58
CA LEU A 65 -2.77 13.16 -3.42
C LEU A 65 -2.31 12.98 -1.97
N VAL A 66 -2.04 14.08 -1.26
CA VAL A 66 -1.54 14.04 0.13
C VAL A 66 -2.45 13.23 1.07
N PRO A 67 -3.76 13.49 1.18
CA PRO A 67 -4.64 12.68 2.04
C PRO A 67 -4.77 11.23 1.55
N LEU A 68 -4.81 10.99 0.24
CA LEU A 68 -4.84 9.63 -0.31
C LEU A 68 -3.61 8.82 0.12
N MET A 69 -2.42 9.40 0.00
CA MET A 69 -1.18 8.72 0.39
C MET A 69 -1.12 8.48 1.90
N LYS A 70 -1.65 9.38 2.72
CA LYS A 70 -1.73 9.19 4.18
C LYS A 70 -2.65 8.02 4.54
N GLU A 71 -3.87 8.00 4.00
CA GLU A 71 -4.84 6.93 4.25
C GLU A 71 -4.34 5.58 3.73
N LEU A 72 -3.72 5.56 2.56
CA LEU A 72 -3.19 4.33 1.96
C LEU A 72 -2.03 3.73 2.77
N LYS A 73 -1.13 4.57 3.28
CA LYS A 73 -0.06 4.11 4.18
C LYS A 73 -0.62 3.51 5.46
N GLN A 74 -1.61 4.17 6.07
CA GLN A 74 -2.26 3.64 7.27
C GLN A 74 -2.95 2.30 6.99
N PHE A 75 -3.70 2.20 5.89
CA PHE A 75 -4.37 0.96 5.48
C PHE A 75 -3.38 -0.20 5.29
N ILE A 76 -2.22 0.06 4.67
CA ILE A 76 -1.16 -0.94 4.50
C ILE A 76 -0.52 -1.33 5.83
N SER A 77 -0.27 -0.37 6.73
CA SER A 77 0.23 -0.66 8.08
C SER A 77 -0.74 -1.57 8.85
N ASP A 78 -2.03 -1.25 8.81
CA ASP A 78 -3.06 -2.05 9.48
C ASP A 78 -3.14 -3.46 8.87
N LEU A 79 -3.00 -3.60 7.55
CA LEU A 79 -2.92 -4.92 6.90
C LEU A 79 -1.71 -5.73 7.38
N ASP A 80 -0.55 -5.11 7.51
CA ASP A 80 0.67 -5.78 7.97
C ASP A 80 0.56 -6.24 9.42
N GLU A 81 0.09 -5.36 10.30
CA GLU A 81 -0.08 -5.64 11.72
C GLU A 81 -1.09 -6.78 11.97
N ASN A 82 -2.10 -6.91 11.11
CA ASN A 82 -3.11 -7.97 11.20
C ASN A 82 -2.76 -9.25 10.42
N GLY A 83 -1.56 -9.35 9.82
CA GLY A 83 -1.13 -10.52 9.06
C GLY A 83 -1.88 -10.71 7.73
N GLY A 84 -2.46 -9.64 7.18
CA GLY A 84 -3.20 -9.64 5.91
C GLY A 84 -2.32 -9.58 4.65
N LEU A 85 -0.99 -9.53 4.82
CA LEU A 85 -0.03 -9.53 3.71
C LEU A 85 0.54 -10.93 3.48
N PRO A 86 0.87 -11.29 2.22
CA PRO A 86 1.55 -12.55 1.93
C PRO A 86 2.92 -12.60 2.62
N GLY A 87 3.25 -13.81 3.10
CA GLY A 87 4.49 -14.14 3.80
C GLY A 87 5.73 -14.05 2.94
#